data_AF-A0A673AF82-F1
#
_entry.id   AF-A0A673AF82-F1
#
_cell.length_a   1.000
_cell.length_b   1.000
_cell.length_c   1.000
_cell.angle_alpha   90.00
_cell.angle_beta   90.00
_cell.angle_gamma   90.00
#
_symmetry.space_group_name_H-M   'P 1'
#
loop_
_entity.id
_entity.type
_entity.pdbx_description
1 polymer ?
#
loop_
_entity_poly.entity_id
_entity_poly.type
_entity_poly.pdbx_seq_one_letter_code
_entity_poly.pdbx_strand_id
1 'polypeptide(L)'
;MLCDRVTVSRFDVVSYLKAPDLITSFDEHRVSPNFKFGVLYQKDGQVSLEEDILSNNEESEEFKEFLSILGETIQLQGFTGFRGGLDVCHGQTGSDAVYTSFHGREIMFHVATKLPFTDGDPQQLQRKRHIGNDIVALVYQEGQTPFLSDVIKSHFLHCFVVVRRIQSAEETGGCAYQVSVTAREDVPPFDVTVASQILFPLINAEISCYKAERFSKLELRTRSSLLESLHTELSTRSQCMMGDTSLSALSSSEGVRGASEGSGGFIENFKVNLLKIDIYLYKYVREAMGRRQGQDWHWKQK
;
A
#
# COMPACT_ATOMS: atom_id res chain seq x y z
N MET A 1 30.91 -13.28 -14.73
CA MET A 1 30.04 -12.21 -14.19
C MET A 1 28.69 -12.82 -13.83
N LEU A 2 27.93 -12.22 -12.93
CA LEU A 2 26.58 -12.69 -12.60
C LEU A 2 25.52 -12.32 -13.66
N CYS A 3 25.88 -11.48 -14.64
CA CYS A 3 25.02 -11.09 -15.75
C CYS A 3 25.81 -11.19 -17.07
N ASP A 4 25.36 -12.08 -17.95
CA ASP A 4 26.01 -12.38 -19.23
C ASP A 4 25.90 -11.25 -20.26
N ARG A 5 25.04 -10.26 -19.99
CA ARG A 5 24.78 -9.10 -20.86
C ARG A 5 25.74 -7.93 -20.63
N VAL A 6 26.63 -8.01 -19.64
CA VAL A 6 27.56 -6.92 -19.34
C VAL A 6 28.78 -7.01 -20.25
N THR A 7 28.96 -6.02 -21.12
CA THR A 7 30.02 -5.99 -22.15
C THR A 7 31.08 -4.91 -21.90
N VAL A 8 31.30 -4.49 -20.66
CA VAL A 8 32.27 -3.43 -20.34
C VAL A 8 33.72 -3.90 -20.41
N SER A 9 34.62 -3.02 -20.84
CA SER A 9 36.06 -3.32 -20.98
C SER A 9 36.83 -3.28 -19.66
N ARG A 10 36.32 -2.53 -18.66
CA ARG A 10 36.89 -2.43 -17.31
C ARG A 10 35.84 -2.00 -16.28
N PHE A 11 36.14 -2.23 -15.01
CA PHE A 11 35.42 -1.66 -13.87
C PHE A 11 36.35 -0.70 -13.13
N ASP A 12 35.81 0.43 -12.68
CA ASP A 12 36.54 1.37 -11.86
C ASP A 12 36.39 1.01 -10.37
N VAL A 13 37.45 1.22 -9.59
CA VAL A 13 37.47 0.91 -8.16
C VAL A 13 36.70 1.99 -7.40
N VAL A 14 35.76 1.58 -6.55
CA VAL A 14 35.09 2.47 -5.60
C VAL A 14 35.97 2.61 -4.37
N SER A 15 36.65 3.75 -4.22
CA SER A 15 37.57 4.04 -3.11
C SER A 15 36.93 4.87 -1.99
N TYR A 16 35.69 5.30 -2.16
CA TYR A 16 34.97 6.09 -1.17
C TYR A 16 34.65 5.28 0.12
N LEU A 17 35.14 5.75 1.27
CA LEU A 17 35.04 5.03 2.55
C LEU A 17 33.59 4.74 2.99
N LYS A 18 32.64 5.65 2.70
CA LYS A 18 31.21 5.45 3.02
C LYS A 18 30.41 4.83 1.87
N ALA A 19 31.08 4.29 0.85
CA ALA A 19 30.39 3.60 -0.24
C ALA A 19 29.50 2.44 0.23
N PRO A 20 29.90 1.60 1.20
CA PRO A 20 29.04 0.52 1.70
C PRO A 20 27.70 1.03 2.25
N ASP A 21 27.71 2.15 2.98
CA ASP A 21 26.49 2.73 3.56
C ASP A 21 25.54 3.25 2.47
N LEU A 22 26.10 3.92 1.44
CA LEU A 22 25.31 4.42 0.31
C LEU A 22 24.73 3.28 -0.54
N ILE A 23 25.51 2.24 -0.79
CA ILE A 23 25.06 1.05 -1.53
C ILE A 23 23.98 0.32 -0.74
N THR A 24 24.18 0.14 0.57
CA THR A 24 23.18 -0.48 1.45
C THR A 24 21.88 0.33 1.46
N SER A 25 21.97 1.66 1.60
CA SER A 25 20.81 2.56 1.54
C SER A 25 20.07 2.48 0.19
N PHE A 26 20.79 2.27 -0.93
CA PHE A 26 20.18 2.04 -2.24
C PHE A 26 19.51 0.67 -2.35
N ASP A 27 20.16 -0.40 -1.91
CA ASP A 27 19.59 -1.77 -1.93
C ASP A 27 18.40 -1.92 -1.00
N GLU A 28 18.42 -1.15 0.10
CA GLU A 28 17.35 -1.02 1.08
C GLU A 28 16.42 0.16 0.80
N HIS A 29 16.54 0.82 -0.37
CA HIS A 29 15.75 2.02 -0.71
C HIS A 29 14.25 1.68 -0.75
N ARG A 30 13.68 1.78 0.44
CA ARG A 30 12.30 1.69 0.88
C ARG A 30 11.53 0.52 0.25
N VAL A 31 11.65 -0.67 0.84
CA VAL A 31 10.43 -1.42 1.14
C VAL A 31 9.74 -0.67 2.28
N SER A 32 8.76 0.19 2.00
CA SER A 32 7.89 0.64 3.09
C SER A 32 7.22 -0.62 3.69
N PRO A 33 7.43 -0.94 4.98
CA PRO A 33 6.74 -2.08 5.59
C PRO A 33 5.25 -1.78 5.77
N ASN A 34 4.84 -0.52 5.63
CA ASN A 34 3.51 -0.04 5.94
C ASN A 34 2.58 -0.09 4.73
N PHE A 35 1.30 -0.31 4.98
CA PHE A 35 0.27 -0.48 3.94
C PHE A 35 -0.88 0.49 4.18
N LYS A 36 -1.55 0.85 3.10
CA LYS A 36 -2.79 1.62 3.17
C LYS A 36 -3.80 1.03 2.22
N PHE A 37 -5.02 0.85 2.71
CA PHE A 37 -6.08 0.20 1.95
C PHE A 37 -7.35 1.02 2.00
N GLY A 38 -7.99 1.18 0.84
CA GLY A 38 -9.32 1.75 0.78
C GLY A 38 -10.33 0.79 1.38
N VAL A 39 -11.35 1.29 2.07
CA VAL A 39 -12.51 0.47 2.49
C VAL A 39 -13.77 1.15 1.98
N LEU A 40 -14.43 0.48 1.06
CA LEU A 40 -15.72 0.85 0.48
C LEU A 40 -16.83 0.05 1.16
N TYR A 41 -17.98 0.70 1.34
CA TYR A 41 -19.17 0.10 1.90
C TYR A 41 -20.27 0.16 0.85
N GLN A 42 -20.68 -0.99 0.33
CA GLN A 42 -21.71 -1.14 -0.69
C GLN A 42 -23.00 -1.61 -0.02
N LYS A 43 -24.01 -0.74 0.02
CA LYS A 43 -25.35 -1.08 0.51
C LYS A 43 -26.10 -1.94 -0.52
N ASP A 44 -27.09 -2.69 -0.05
CA ASP A 44 -27.93 -3.50 -0.95
C ASP A 44 -28.64 -2.61 -1.99
N GLY A 45 -28.69 -3.07 -3.24
CA GLY A 45 -29.24 -2.34 -4.37
C GLY A 45 -28.27 -1.39 -5.10
N GLN A 46 -27.09 -1.08 -4.54
CA GLN A 46 -26.10 -0.23 -5.21
C GLN A 46 -25.29 -1.03 -6.24
N VAL A 47 -25.52 -0.85 -7.55
CA VAL A 47 -24.77 -1.53 -8.64
C VAL A 47 -24.11 -0.59 -9.65
N SER A 48 -24.59 0.65 -9.73
CA SER A 48 -24.52 1.42 -10.97
C SER A 48 -23.54 2.59 -10.94
N LEU A 49 -23.30 3.23 -9.78
CA LEU A 49 -22.52 4.45 -9.69
C LEU A 49 -21.54 4.43 -8.52
N GLU A 50 -20.30 4.85 -8.78
CA GLU A 50 -19.26 5.09 -7.76
C GLU A 50 -19.72 6.11 -6.72
N GLU A 51 -20.47 7.11 -7.19
CA GLU A 51 -21.05 8.21 -6.42
C GLU A 51 -21.95 7.68 -5.30
N ASP A 52 -22.77 6.66 -5.59
CA ASP A 52 -23.69 6.05 -4.62
C ASP A 52 -22.92 5.39 -3.46
N ILE A 53 -21.86 4.66 -3.80
CA ILE A 53 -21.03 3.94 -2.83
C ILE A 53 -20.22 4.93 -1.98
N LEU A 54 -19.60 5.93 -2.62
CA LEU A 54 -18.80 6.95 -1.92
C LEU A 54 -19.64 7.91 -1.09
N SER A 55 -20.94 8.06 -1.38
CA SER A 55 -21.85 8.94 -0.62
C SER A 55 -22.44 8.30 0.63
N ASN A 56 -22.15 7.03 0.91
CA ASN A 56 -22.65 6.37 2.12
C ASN A 56 -22.07 7.01 3.39
N ASN A 57 -22.94 7.45 4.30
CA ASN A 57 -22.55 8.08 5.58
C ASN A 57 -22.92 7.24 6.81
N GLU A 58 -23.92 6.37 6.67
CA GLU A 58 -24.37 5.50 7.75
C GLU A 58 -23.70 4.14 7.64
N GLU A 59 -23.24 3.62 8.78
CA GLU A 59 -22.61 2.32 8.92
C GLU A 59 -23.61 1.36 9.58
N SER A 60 -23.84 0.18 9.00
CA SER A 60 -24.58 -0.87 9.67
C SER A 60 -23.78 -1.48 10.83
N GLU A 61 -24.47 -2.13 11.75
CA GLU A 61 -23.82 -2.83 12.87
C GLU A 61 -22.92 -3.96 12.36
N GLU A 62 -23.30 -4.64 11.28
CA GLU A 62 -22.46 -5.68 10.67
C GLU A 62 -21.19 -5.10 10.04
N PHE A 63 -21.28 -3.93 9.43
CA PHE A 63 -20.12 -3.23 8.88
C PHE A 63 -19.18 -2.76 9.99
N LYS A 64 -19.71 -2.19 11.08
CA LYS A 64 -18.91 -1.81 12.26
C LYS A 64 -18.21 -3.02 12.90
N GLU A 65 -18.93 -4.13 13.05
CA GLU A 65 -18.36 -5.41 13.52
C GLU A 65 -17.21 -5.84 12.61
N PHE A 66 -17.41 -5.78 11.29
CA PHE A 66 -16.37 -6.10 10.34
C PHE A 66 -15.16 -5.15 10.41
N LEU A 67 -15.37 -3.84 10.57
CA LEU A 67 -14.28 -2.88 10.77
C LEU A 67 -13.44 -3.21 12.01
N SER A 68 -14.06 -3.72 13.08
CA SER A 68 -13.35 -4.16 14.29
C SER A 68 -12.46 -5.40 14.07
N ILE A 69 -12.77 -6.21 13.05
CA ILE A 69 -11.93 -7.35 12.64
C ILE A 69 -10.69 -6.85 11.87
N LEU A 70 -10.82 -5.75 11.13
CA LEU A 70 -9.69 -5.15 10.39
C LEU A 70 -8.67 -4.49 11.32
N GLY A 71 -9.13 -3.83 12.37
CA GLY A 71 -8.25 -3.11 13.28
C GLY A 71 -8.98 -2.31 14.35
N GLU A 72 -8.19 -1.54 15.09
CA GLU A 72 -8.67 -0.61 16.11
C GLU A 72 -9.13 0.70 15.46
N THR A 73 -10.22 1.29 15.95
CA THR A 73 -10.59 2.66 15.59
C THR A 73 -9.79 3.64 16.42
N ILE A 74 -8.90 4.39 15.78
CA ILE A 74 -7.99 5.36 16.41
C ILE A 74 -8.45 6.79 16.14
N GLN A 75 -8.16 7.71 17.05
CA GLN A 75 -8.33 9.16 16.82
C GLN A 75 -7.18 9.67 15.96
N LEU A 76 -7.49 10.43 14.90
CA LEU A 76 -6.47 10.97 14.00
C LEU A 76 -5.69 12.12 14.65
N GLN A 77 -6.35 12.97 15.43
CA GLN A 77 -5.70 14.11 16.07
C GLN A 77 -4.59 13.63 17.03
N GLY A 78 -3.34 14.00 16.73
CA GLY A 78 -2.19 13.61 17.54
C GLY A 78 -1.74 12.15 17.38
N PHE A 79 -2.26 11.42 16.39
CA PHE A 79 -1.80 10.06 16.09
C PHE A 79 -0.33 10.05 15.64
N THR A 80 0.47 9.16 16.22
CA THR A 80 1.92 9.11 16.01
C THR A 80 2.39 7.95 15.12
N GLY A 81 1.49 7.03 14.79
CA GLY A 81 1.80 5.90 13.90
C GLY A 81 1.74 6.27 12.41
N PHE A 82 1.78 5.26 11.55
CA PHE A 82 1.67 5.45 10.10
C PHE A 82 0.31 6.05 9.70
N ARG A 83 0.32 7.33 9.32
CA ARG A 83 -0.89 8.09 8.98
C ARG A 83 -1.53 7.79 7.62
N GLY A 84 -0.90 7.02 6.73
CA GLY A 84 -1.46 6.70 5.40
C GLY A 84 -1.70 7.88 4.44
N GLY A 85 -1.38 9.12 4.83
CA GLY A 85 -1.73 10.34 4.12
C GLY A 85 -2.95 11.07 4.68
N LEU A 86 -3.50 10.61 5.80
CA LEU A 86 -4.53 11.30 6.58
C LEU A 86 -3.93 12.46 7.39
N ASP A 87 -4.76 13.46 7.68
CA ASP A 87 -4.41 14.61 8.50
C ASP A 87 -4.57 14.29 9.99
N VAL A 88 -3.47 14.46 10.74
CA VAL A 88 -3.39 14.20 12.18
C VAL A 88 -3.30 15.49 13.00
N CYS A 89 -3.34 16.66 12.34
CA CYS A 89 -3.10 17.96 12.96
C CYS A 89 -4.33 18.87 12.95
N HIS A 90 -5.09 18.89 11.84
CA HIS A 90 -6.15 19.89 11.61
C HIS A 90 -7.53 19.27 11.35
N GLY A 91 -7.68 17.94 11.47
CA GLY A 91 -8.96 17.24 11.30
C GLY A 91 -9.55 17.30 9.89
N GLN A 92 -8.74 17.55 8.86
CA GLN A 92 -9.23 17.71 7.47
C GLN A 92 -9.68 16.39 6.82
N THR A 93 -9.33 15.25 7.39
CA THR A 93 -9.62 13.92 6.82
C THR A 93 -10.45 13.04 7.74
N GLY A 94 -11.31 13.66 8.57
CA GLY A 94 -12.13 12.97 9.56
C GLY A 94 -11.54 13.03 10.97
N SER A 95 -12.31 12.54 11.95
CA SER A 95 -11.89 12.47 13.36
C SER A 95 -11.14 11.18 13.68
N ASP A 96 -11.54 10.07 13.07
CA ASP A 96 -11.06 8.74 13.36
C ASP A 96 -10.79 7.93 12.09
N ALA A 97 -10.00 6.88 12.25
CA ALA A 97 -9.67 5.93 11.19
C ALA A 97 -9.52 4.53 11.78
N VAL A 98 -9.57 3.50 10.93
CA VAL A 98 -9.24 2.13 11.35
C VAL A 98 -7.77 1.87 11.07
N TYR A 99 -7.07 1.32 12.07
CA TYR A 99 -5.64 1.09 12.03
C TYR A 99 -5.30 -0.25 12.67
N THR A 100 -4.26 -0.92 12.18
CA THR A 100 -3.71 -2.11 12.85
C THR A 100 -2.20 -2.21 12.70
N SER A 101 -1.55 -2.83 13.68
CA SER A 101 -0.16 -3.27 13.57
C SER A 101 -0.15 -4.78 13.38
N PHE A 102 0.30 -5.21 12.21
CA PHE A 102 0.28 -6.61 11.80
C PHE A 102 1.70 -7.08 11.49
N HIS A 103 2.28 -7.90 12.37
CA HIS A 103 3.65 -8.42 12.24
C HIS A 103 4.72 -7.33 12.03
N GLY A 104 4.63 -6.24 12.78
CA GLY A 104 5.55 -5.11 12.68
C GLY A 104 5.33 -4.23 11.44
N ARG A 105 4.22 -4.43 10.73
CA ARG A 105 3.78 -3.60 9.60
C ARG A 105 2.58 -2.79 10.05
N GLU A 106 2.63 -1.49 9.83
CA GLU A 106 1.50 -0.63 10.15
C GLU A 106 0.55 -0.56 8.96
N ILE A 107 -0.75 -0.69 9.20
CA ILE A 107 -1.78 -0.67 8.17
C ILE A 107 -2.80 0.41 8.53
N MET A 108 -2.97 1.37 7.62
CA MET A 108 -3.98 2.42 7.72
C MET A 108 -5.14 2.14 6.75
N PHE A 109 -6.37 2.18 7.23
CA PHE A 109 -7.55 1.98 6.39
C PHE A 109 -8.25 3.31 6.09
N HIS A 110 -8.37 3.64 4.81
CA HIS A 110 -9.17 4.77 4.33
C HIS A 110 -10.63 4.34 4.21
N VAL A 111 -11.36 4.35 5.33
CA VAL A 111 -12.77 3.96 5.37
C VAL A 111 -13.65 5.08 4.83
N ALA A 112 -14.40 4.82 3.76
CA ALA A 112 -15.20 5.83 3.07
C ALA A 112 -16.15 6.60 4.01
N THR A 113 -16.84 5.88 4.91
CA THR A 113 -17.78 6.45 5.88
C THR A 113 -17.11 7.31 6.96
N LYS A 114 -15.81 7.11 7.22
CA LYS A 114 -15.02 7.89 8.19
C LYS A 114 -14.31 9.10 7.58
N LEU A 115 -14.22 9.14 6.26
CA LEU A 115 -13.70 10.29 5.53
C LEU A 115 -14.78 11.39 5.38
N PRO A 116 -14.39 12.68 5.30
CA PRO A 116 -15.33 13.78 5.23
C PRO A 116 -16.31 13.64 4.07
N PHE A 117 -17.59 13.82 4.38
CA PHE A 117 -18.65 13.96 3.39
C PHE A 117 -18.78 15.42 2.99
N THR A 118 -18.97 15.69 1.70
CA THR A 118 -19.20 17.05 1.20
C THR A 118 -20.57 17.15 0.54
N ASP A 119 -21.49 17.90 1.14
CA ASP A 119 -22.78 18.20 0.52
C ASP A 119 -22.59 18.94 -0.81
N GLY A 120 -23.31 18.50 -1.84
CA GLY A 120 -23.23 19.11 -3.18
C GLY A 120 -22.00 18.72 -4.01
N ASP A 121 -21.19 17.76 -3.55
CA ASP A 121 -20.14 17.12 -4.36
C ASP A 121 -20.52 15.66 -4.70
N PRO A 122 -21.20 15.40 -5.84
CA PRO A 122 -21.59 14.04 -6.21
C PRO A 122 -20.41 13.07 -6.34
N GLN A 123 -19.22 13.58 -6.67
CA GLN A 123 -18.03 12.74 -6.84
C GLN A 123 -17.32 12.43 -5.52
N GLN A 124 -17.71 13.08 -4.42
CA GLN A 124 -17.10 12.97 -3.10
C GLN A 124 -15.56 12.99 -3.18
N LEU A 125 -15.02 14.05 -3.79
CA LEU A 125 -13.60 14.18 -4.15
C LEU A 125 -12.67 14.01 -2.95
N GLN A 126 -13.10 14.43 -1.75
CA GLN A 126 -12.30 14.23 -0.52
C GLN A 126 -12.11 12.75 -0.22
N ARG A 127 -13.19 11.94 -0.30
CA ARG A 127 -13.12 10.49 -0.11
C ARG A 127 -12.32 9.82 -1.23
N LYS A 128 -12.63 10.21 -2.48
CA LYS A 128 -12.01 9.67 -3.68
C LYS A 128 -10.50 9.97 -3.75
N ARG A 129 -10.04 11.11 -3.26
CA ARG A 129 -8.60 11.46 -3.22
C ARG A 129 -7.79 10.50 -2.34
N HIS A 130 -8.37 9.93 -1.30
CA HIS A 130 -7.68 8.95 -0.47
C HIS A 130 -7.83 7.55 -1.08
N ILE A 131 -9.06 7.04 -1.16
CA ILE A 131 -9.35 5.67 -1.60
C ILE A 131 -8.95 5.45 -3.06
N GLY A 132 -9.23 6.41 -3.93
CA GLY A 132 -8.87 6.34 -5.34
C GLY A 132 -7.37 6.43 -5.61
N ASN A 133 -6.55 6.76 -4.61
CA ASN A 133 -5.08 6.73 -4.68
C ASN A 133 -4.46 5.53 -3.97
N ASP A 134 -5.27 4.62 -3.44
CA ASP A 134 -4.80 3.34 -2.93
C ASP A 134 -4.61 2.35 -4.08
N ILE A 135 -3.79 1.32 -3.83
CA ILE A 135 -3.53 0.24 -4.80
C ILE A 135 -4.57 -0.86 -4.69
N VAL A 136 -4.95 -1.18 -3.44
CA VAL A 136 -5.93 -2.20 -3.10
C VAL A 136 -7.06 -1.57 -2.29
N ALA A 137 -8.30 -1.91 -2.62
CA ALA A 137 -9.47 -1.56 -1.82
C ALA A 137 -10.21 -2.82 -1.37
N LEU A 138 -10.69 -2.79 -0.14
CA LEU A 138 -11.64 -3.74 0.38
C LEU A 138 -13.06 -3.20 0.14
N VAL A 139 -13.98 -4.07 -0.28
CA VAL A 139 -15.39 -3.72 -0.45
C VAL A 139 -16.21 -4.59 0.48
N TYR A 140 -16.82 -3.99 1.51
CA TYR A 140 -17.82 -4.67 2.30
C TYR A 140 -19.17 -4.59 1.57
N GLN A 141 -19.70 -5.75 1.21
CA GLN A 141 -20.94 -5.87 0.44
C GLN A 141 -22.09 -6.28 1.35
N GLU A 142 -23.13 -5.46 1.40
CA GLU A 142 -24.41 -5.81 2.00
C GLU A 142 -25.37 -6.43 0.98
N GLY A 143 -26.20 -7.35 1.48
CA GLY A 143 -27.16 -8.05 0.64
C GLY A 143 -26.49 -8.94 -0.41
N GLN A 144 -27.17 -9.14 -1.53
CA GLN A 144 -26.71 -10.03 -2.61
C GLN A 144 -26.27 -9.29 -3.87
N THR A 145 -26.29 -7.97 -3.81
CA THR A 145 -26.01 -7.08 -4.93
C THR A 145 -24.54 -7.20 -5.36
N PRO A 146 -24.23 -7.67 -6.59
CA PRO A 146 -22.86 -7.93 -6.98
C PRO A 146 -22.04 -6.64 -7.10
N PHE A 147 -20.81 -6.66 -6.59
CA PHE A 147 -19.83 -5.61 -6.85
C PHE A 147 -19.25 -5.73 -8.27
N LEU A 148 -19.23 -4.61 -8.99
CA LEU A 148 -18.59 -4.46 -10.30
C LEU A 148 -17.39 -3.52 -10.15
N SER A 149 -16.17 -4.03 -10.36
CA SER A 149 -14.94 -3.24 -10.20
C SER A 149 -14.87 -2.04 -11.13
N ASP A 150 -15.48 -2.13 -12.31
CA ASP A 150 -15.47 -1.10 -13.36
C ASP A 150 -16.23 0.17 -12.96
N VAL A 151 -17.08 0.07 -11.93
CA VAL A 151 -17.81 1.21 -11.39
C VAL A 151 -16.85 2.22 -10.76
N ILE A 152 -15.79 1.75 -10.09
CA ILE A 152 -14.83 2.61 -9.39
C ILE A 152 -13.75 3.09 -10.36
N LYS A 153 -13.75 4.39 -10.66
CA LYS A 153 -12.84 5.00 -11.65
C LYS A 153 -11.58 5.50 -10.95
N SER A 154 -10.55 4.67 -10.95
CA SER A 154 -9.24 5.02 -10.42
C SER A 154 -8.09 4.57 -11.32
N HIS A 155 -7.05 5.39 -11.35
CA HIS A 155 -5.78 5.05 -11.98
C HIS A 155 -4.89 4.14 -11.12
N PHE A 156 -5.11 4.12 -9.80
CA PHE A 156 -4.27 3.44 -8.81
C PHE A 156 -4.88 2.15 -8.28
N LEU A 157 -6.19 2.06 -8.15
CA LEU A 157 -6.84 0.82 -7.74
C LEU A 157 -6.64 -0.24 -8.81
N HIS A 158 -5.94 -1.32 -8.46
CA HIS A 158 -5.67 -2.46 -9.34
C HIS A 158 -6.24 -3.78 -8.78
N CYS A 159 -6.62 -3.82 -7.50
CA CYS A 159 -7.23 -4.98 -6.88
C CYS A 159 -8.34 -4.59 -5.90
N PHE A 160 -9.42 -5.34 -5.92
CA PHE A 160 -10.55 -5.26 -5.01
C PHE A 160 -10.71 -6.58 -4.27
N VAL A 161 -10.78 -6.53 -2.94
CA VAL A 161 -11.13 -7.68 -2.09
C VAL A 161 -12.55 -7.45 -1.58
N VAL A 162 -13.50 -8.18 -2.13
CA VAL A 162 -14.93 -8.07 -1.79
C VAL A 162 -15.25 -9.04 -0.68
N VAL A 163 -15.77 -8.54 0.44
CA VAL A 163 -16.15 -9.30 1.62
C VAL A 163 -17.64 -9.17 1.85
N ARG A 164 -18.30 -10.31 2.07
CA ARG A 164 -19.74 -10.36 2.33
C ARG A 164 -20.00 -11.28 3.53
N ARG A 165 -20.78 -10.81 4.50
CA ARG A 165 -21.23 -11.66 5.59
C ARG A 165 -22.19 -12.73 5.06
N ILE A 166 -22.00 -13.96 5.53
CA ILE A 166 -22.91 -15.08 5.28
C ILE A 166 -23.36 -15.67 6.62
N GLN A 167 -24.58 -16.22 6.63
CA GLN A 167 -25.04 -17.01 7.78
C GLN A 167 -24.23 -18.32 7.80
N SER A 168 -23.61 -18.63 8.94
CA SER A 168 -22.96 -19.93 9.12
C SER A 168 -24.01 -21.03 9.11
N ALA A 169 -23.73 -22.13 8.42
CA ALA A 169 -24.58 -23.32 8.40
C ALA A 169 -24.47 -24.14 9.71
N GLU A 170 -23.51 -23.82 10.57
CA GLU A 170 -23.28 -24.53 11.84
C GLU A 170 -24.03 -23.85 13.00
N GLU A 171 -24.68 -24.68 13.84
CA GLU A 171 -25.57 -24.28 14.95
C GLU A 171 -24.91 -23.41 16.05
N THR A 172 -23.61 -23.12 15.94
CA THR A 172 -22.81 -22.41 16.95
C THR A 172 -22.80 -20.89 16.84
N GLY A 173 -23.64 -20.28 15.98
CA GLY A 173 -23.85 -18.81 15.98
C GLY A 173 -22.65 -17.97 15.54
N GLY A 174 -21.67 -18.56 14.85
CA GLY A 174 -20.50 -17.84 14.33
C GLY A 174 -20.81 -17.00 13.08
N CYS A 175 -20.18 -15.84 12.97
CA CYS A 175 -20.17 -15.01 11.75
C CYS A 175 -19.20 -15.64 10.73
N ALA A 176 -19.69 -15.98 9.54
CA ALA A 176 -18.85 -16.44 8.44
C ALA A 176 -18.80 -15.36 7.35
N TYR A 177 -17.67 -15.26 6.66
CA TYR A 177 -17.48 -14.29 5.58
C TYR A 177 -17.15 -15.00 4.27
N GLN A 178 -17.88 -14.64 3.22
CA GLN A 178 -17.49 -14.96 1.86
C GLN A 178 -16.56 -13.86 1.34
N VAL A 179 -15.42 -14.27 0.78
CA VAL A 179 -14.46 -13.35 0.20
C VAL A 179 -14.25 -13.68 -1.27
N SER A 180 -14.27 -12.66 -2.11
CA SER A 180 -13.88 -12.76 -3.52
C SER A 180 -12.92 -11.66 -3.92
N VAL A 181 -12.04 -11.96 -4.86
CA VAL A 181 -11.03 -11.02 -5.35
C VAL A 181 -11.29 -10.71 -6.81
N THR A 182 -11.21 -9.43 -7.16
CA THR A 182 -11.25 -8.95 -8.54
C THR A 182 -10.06 -8.02 -8.76
N ALA A 183 -9.23 -8.28 -9.76
CA ALA A 183 -8.06 -7.46 -10.07
C ALA A 183 -8.00 -7.16 -11.57
N ARG A 184 -7.17 -6.18 -11.95
CA ARG A 184 -6.85 -5.92 -13.36
C ARG A 184 -6.11 -7.10 -13.98
N GLU A 185 -6.24 -7.25 -15.30
CA GLU A 185 -5.65 -8.36 -16.06
C GLU A 185 -4.12 -8.46 -15.94
N ASP A 186 -3.44 -7.34 -15.73
CA ASP A 186 -1.98 -7.26 -15.62
C ASP A 186 -1.46 -7.55 -14.20
N VAL A 187 -2.34 -7.80 -13.22
CA VAL A 187 -1.97 -8.19 -11.86
C VAL A 187 -1.80 -9.71 -11.78
N PRO A 188 -0.60 -10.22 -11.42
CA PRO A 188 -0.41 -11.66 -11.27
C PRO A 188 -1.30 -12.28 -10.17
N PRO A 189 -1.66 -13.58 -10.29
CA PRO A 189 -2.34 -14.28 -9.21
C PRO A 189 -1.52 -14.28 -7.91
N PHE A 190 -2.22 -14.19 -6.78
CA PHE A 190 -1.61 -14.26 -5.44
C PHE A 190 -2.43 -15.17 -4.55
N ASP A 191 -1.80 -15.69 -3.49
CA ASP A 191 -2.44 -16.68 -2.63
C ASP A 191 -3.41 -16.02 -1.64
N VAL A 192 -4.65 -16.50 -1.68
CA VAL A 192 -5.77 -16.09 -0.81
C VAL A 192 -6.19 -17.20 0.16
N THR A 193 -5.74 -18.44 -0.08
CA THR A 193 -6.28 -19.65 0.56
C THR A 193 -5.68 -19.94 1.93
N VAL A 194 -4.53 -19.35 2.24
CA VAL A 194 -3.73 -19.71 3.42
C VAL A 194 -4.04 -18.87 4.66
N ALA A 195 -5.03 -17.98 4.60
CA ALA A 195 -5.21 -16.95 5.61
C ALA A 195 -6.48 -17.15 6.44
N SER A 196 -6.30 -17.38 7.75
CA SER A 196 -7.36 -17.26 8.75
C SER A 196 -7.73 -15.80 9.07
N GLN A 197 -7.09 -14.83 8.40
CA GLN A 197 -7.26 -13.39 8.62
C GLN A 197 -7.18 -12.64 7.29
N ILE A 198 -8.11 -11.71 7.06
CA ILE A 198 -8.24 -10.90 5.84
C ILE A 198 -7.04 -9.98 5.53
N LEU A 199 -6.16 -9.73 6.52
CA LEU A 199 -4.98 -8.87 6.36
C LEU A 199 -3.89 -9.47 5.45
N PHE A 200 -3.68 -10.79 5.47
CA PHE A 200 -2.67 -11.43 4.61
C PHE A 200 -3.00 -11.27 3.13
N PRO A 201 -4.23 -11.56 2.66
CA PRO A 201 -4.59 -11.39 1.26
C PRO A 201 -4.53 -9.94 0.79
N LEU A 202 -4.81 -8.95 1.66
CA LEU A 202 -4.65 -7.53 1.31
C LEU A 202 -3.18 -7.16 1.06
N ILE A 203 -2.27 -7.63 1.92
CA ILE A 203 -0.83 -7.42 1.75
C ILE A 203 -0.33 -8.10 0.47
N ASN A 204 -0.73 -9.35 0.24
CA ASN A 204 -0.40 -10.12 -0.97
C ASN A 204 -0.93 -9.45 -2.24
N ALA A 205 -2.16 -8.93 -2.19
CA ALA A 205 -2.76 -8.20 -3.29
C ALA A 205 -1.90 -7.00 -3.68
N GLU A 206 -1.50 -6.17 -2.72
CA GLU A 206 -0.70 -4.98 -3.01
C GLU A 206 0.69 -5.34 -3.56
N ILE A 207 1.34 -6.34 -2.98
CA ILE A 207 2.62 -6.87 -3.47
C ILE A 207 2.48 -7.37 -4.91
N SER A 208 1.40 -8.08 -5.23
CA SER A 208 1.15 -8.53 -6.58
C SER A 208 0.88 -7.36 -7.53
N CYS A 209 0.13 -6.35 -7.09
CA CYS A 209 -0.14 -5.16 -7.89
C CYS A 209 1.13 -4.41 -8.29
N TYR A 210 2.19 -4.38 -7.48
CA TYR A 210 3.46 -3.76 -7.90
C TYR A 210 4.12 -4.46 -9.12
N LYS A 211 3.79 -5.74 -9.36
CA LYS A 211 4.26 -6.50 -10.53
C LYS A 211 3.49 -6.13 -11.81
N ALA A 212 2.39 -5.39 -11.70
CA ALA A 212 1.59 -4.91 -12.83
C ALA A 212 2.36 -3.92 -13.71
N GLU A 213 1.99 -3.78 -14.98
CA GLU A 213 2.78 -3.05 -15.98
C GLU A 213 2.99 -1.57 -15.58
N ARG A 214 1.92 -0.93 -15.09
CA ARG A 214 1.95 0.48 -14.70
C ARG A 214 2.91 0.74 -13.54
N PHE A 215 2.88 -0.12 -12.52
CA PHE A 215 3.69 0.05 -11.32
C PHE A 215 5.13 -0.41 -11.53
N SER A 216 5.35 -1.51 -12.24
CA SER A 216 6.70 -2.00 -12.57
C SER A 216 7.48 -1.01 -13.43
N LYS A 217 6.86 -0.38 -14.45
CA LYS A 217 7.51 0.69 -15.24
C LYS A 217 7.93 1.88 -14.39
N LEU A 218 7.07 2.26 -13.46
CA LEU A 218 7.33 3.38 -12.56
C LEU A 218 8.43 3.05 -11.55
N GLU A 219 8.41 1.84 -10.98
CA GLU A 219 9.46 1.32 -10.11
C GLU A 219 10.81 1.29 -10.84
N LEU A 220 10.85 0.75 -12.06
CA LEU A 220 12.07 0.70 -12.89
C LEU A 220 12.63 2.10 -13.15
N ARG A 221 11.77 3.08 -13.49
CA ARG A 221 12.20 4.46 -13.71
C ARG A 221 12.81 5.06 -12.44
N THR A 222 12.17 4.88 -11.29
CA THR A 222 12.67 5.36 -9.99
C THR A 222 13.99 4.68 -9.64
N ARG A 223 14.08 3.35 -9.79
CA ARG A 223 15.29 2.58 -9.55
C ARG A 223 16.45 3.02 -10.45
N SER A 224 16.21 3.25 -11.74
CA SER A 224 17.23 3.74 -12.67
C SER A 224 17.75 5.12 -12.25
N SER A 225 16.84 6.05 -11.93
CA SER A 225 17.22 7.40 -11.49
C SER A 225 18.03 7.39 -10.19
N LEU A 226 17.63 6.57 -9.21
CA LEU A 226 18.36 6.40 -7.95
C LEU A 226 19.74 5.76 -8.17
N LEU A 227 19.83 4.79 -9.07
CA LEU A 227 21.08 4.11 -9.40
C LEU A 227 22.06 5.06 -10.10
N GLU A 228 21.58 5.90 -11.01
CA GLU A 228 22.38 6.94 -11.66
C GLU A 228 22.92 7.96 -10.65
N SER A 229 22.09 8.38 -9.68
CA SER A 229 22.50 9.27 -8.60
C SER A 229 23.57 8.62 -7.70
N LEU A 230 23.35 7.35 -7.29
CA LEU A 230 24.33 6.58 -6.52
C LEU A 230 25.66 6.46 -7.27
N HIS A 231 25.61 6.07 -8.54
CA HIS A 231 26.80 5.91 -9.37
C HIS A 231 27.60 7.22 -9.47
N THR A 232 26.90 8.34 -9.68
CA THR A 232 27.53 9.66 -9.78
C THR A 232 28.21 10.06 -8.48
N GLU A 233 27.54 9.87 -7.34
CA GLU A 233 28.11 10.16 -6.02
C GLU A 233 29.34 9.28 -5.73
N LEU A 234 29.24 7.97 -5.95
CA LEU A 234 30.35 7.04 -5.73
C LEU A 234 31.56 7.35 -6.61
N SER A 235 31.33 7.65 -7.89
CA SER A 235 32.39 7.99 -8.84
C SER A 235 33.09 9.30 -8.44
N THR A 236 32.31 10.35 -8.18
CA THR A 236 32.83 11.67 -7.80
C THR A 236 33.65 11.59 -6.52
N ARG A 237 33.13 10.94 -5.47
CA ARG A 237 33.82 10.80 -4.18
C ARG A 237 35.09 9.95 -4.28
N SER A 238 35.06 8.89 -5.08
CA SER A 238 36.23 8.03 -5.29
C SER A 238 37.35 8.77 -6.02
N GLN A 239 37.01 9.59 -7.02
CA GLN A 239 37.98 10.45 -7.72
C GLN A 239 38.61 11.49 -6.79
N CYS A 240 37.81 12.15 -5.94
CA CYS A 240 38.33 13.09 -4.94
C CYS A 240 39.31 12.43 -3.96
N MET A 241 39.03 11.19 -3.53
CA MET A 241 39.92 10.46 -2.62
C MET A 241 41.23 10.00 -3.28
N MET A 242 41.27 9.85 -4.61
CA MET A 242 42.49 9.51 -5.35
C MET A 242 43.33 10.74 -5.73
N GLY A 243 42.96 11.94 -5.26
CA GLY A 243 43.76 13.15 -5.44
C GLY A 243 43.58 13.85 -6.79
N ASP A 244 42.51 13.56 -7.53
CA ASP A 244 42.17 14.29 -8.74
C ASP A 244 41.43 15.59 -8.38
N THR A 245 42.20 16.67 -8.19
CA THR A 245 41.73 17.98 -7.70
C THR A 245 41.10 18.88 -8.77
N SER A 246 40.69 18.33 -9.91
CA SER A 246 40.10 19.11 -11.01
C SER A 246 38.66 19.60 -10.74
N LEU A 247 38.00 19.15 -9.67
CA LEU A 247 36.61 19.49 -9.32
C LEU A 247 36.43 20.21 -7.97
N SER A 248 37.51 20.54 -7.24
CA SER A 248 37.43 21.12 -5.89
C SER A 248 37.00 22.59 -5.80
N ALA A 249 36.53 23.21 -6.90
CA ALA A 249 36.15 24.63 -6.95
C ALA A 249 34.64 24.90 -6.83
N LEU A 250 33.79 23.87 -6.64
CA LEU A 250 32.33 24.04 -6.55
C LEU A 250 31.74 23.33 -5.33
N SER A 251 32.06 23.80 -4.13
CA SER A 251 31.17 23.63 -2.96
C SER A 251 31.66 24.45 -1.76
N SER A 252 31.43 25.76 -1.83
CA SER A 252 31.38 26.61 -0.64
C SER A 252 30.22 27.57 -0.77
N SER A 253 29.01 27.06 -0.57
CA SER A 253 27.86 27.88 -0.16
C SER A 253 26.94 27.05 0.73
N GLU A 254 27.23 27.06 2.03
CA GLU A 254 26.20 26.79 3.03
C GLU A 254 25.17 27.91 2.95
N GLY A 255 24.01 27.59 2.37
CA GLY A 255 22.86 28.47 2.31
C GLY A 255 21.64 27.69 2.75
N VAL A 256 21.29 27.83 4.02
CA VAL A 256 20.04 27.35 4.60
C VAL A 256 18.87 27.93 3.79
N ARG A 257 18.22 27.10 2.99
CA ARG A 257 16.91 27.40 2.40
C ARG A 257 15.93 26.34 2.86
N GLY A 258 14.99 26.79 3.69
CA GLY A 258 13.95 25.98 4.30
C GLY A 258 13.17 25.19 3.25
N ALA A 259 12.84 23.96 3.62
CA ALA A 259 11.89 23.13 2.91
C ALA A 259 10.55 23.89 2.82
N SER A 260 10.17 24.25 1.60
CA SER A 260 8.80 24.63 1.30
C SER A 260 7.95 23.38 1.42
N GLU A 261 7.24 23.25 2.54
CA GLU A 261 6.15 22.30 2.70
C GLU A 261 5.08 22.58 1.63
N GLY A 262 4.90 21.65 0.71
CA GLY A 262 3.88 21.77 -0.34
C GLY A 262 4.14 20.79 -1.47
N SER A 263 3.30 19.75 -1.53
CA SER A 263 3.29 18.67 -2.54
C SER A 263 4.16 17.44 -2.23
N GLY A 264 3.88 16.77 -1.10
CA GLY A 264 4.25 15.36 -0.84
C GLY A 264 3.40 14.38 -1.65
N GLY A 265 3.36 14.56 -2.97
CA GLY A 265 2.52 13.79 -3.88
C GLY A 265 3.33 12.69 -4.57
N PHE A 266 2.95 11.44 -4.30
CA PHE A 266 3.20 10.29 -5.17
C PHE A 266 4.57 9.57 -5.13
N ILE A 267 5.71 10.26 -5.00
CA ILE A 267 7.04 9.61 -5.15
C ILE A 267 7.51 8.87 -3.88
N GLU A 268 7.04 9.25 -2.68
CA GLU A 268 7.56 8.74 -1.41
C GLU A 268 7.16 7.30 -1.03
N ASN A 269 6.32 6.61 -1.82
CA ASN A 269 5.66 5.34 -1.41
C ASN A 269 6.00 4.11 -2.27
N PHE A 270 7.05 4.12 -3.09
CA PHE A 270 7.42 2.94 -3.87
C PHE A 270 8.14 1.91 -3.00
N LYS A 271 7.59 0.70 -2.92
CA LYS A 271 8.18 -0.46 -2.24
C LYS A 271 9.16 -1.16 -3.18
N VAL A 272 10.41 -0.73 -3.23
CA VAL A 272 11.44 -1.42 -4.01
C VAL A 272 11.91 -2.63 -3.22
N ASN A 273 12.01 -3.81 -3.84
CA ASN A 273 12.40 -5.13 -3.26
C ASN A 273 11.26 -6.00 -2.66
N LEU A 274 10.22 -6.29 -3.46
CA LEU A 274 9.11 -7.21 -3.12
C LEU A 274 9.56 -8.65 -2.78
N LEU A 275 10.69 -9.12 -3.33
CA LEU A 275 11.21 -10.48 -3.09
C LEU A 275 11.53 -10.75 -1.62
N LYS A 276 12.00 -9.73 -0.87
CA LYS A 276 12.21 -9.89 0.58
C LYS A 276 10.86 -10.05 1.30
N ILE A 277 9.84 -9.28 0.92
CA ILE A 277 8.50 -9.41 1.53
C ILE A 277 7.90 -10.78 1.21
N ASP A 278 7.95 -11.24 -0.04
CA ASP A 278 7.45 -12.56 -0.47
C ASP A 278 8.09 -13.69 0.37
N ILE A 279 9.40 -13.65 0.62
CA ILE A 279 10.10 -14.65 1.44
C ILE A 279 9.68 -14.59 2.91
N TYR A 280 9.57 -13.39 3.50
CA TYR A 280 9.15 -13.23 4.89
C TYR A 280 7.70 -13.69 5.09
N LEU A 281 6.80 -13.36 4.16
CA LEU A 281 5.40 -13.77 4.24
C LEU A 281 5.26 -15.29 4.04
N TYR A 282 5.99 -15.88 3.09
CA TYR A 282 5.95 -17.33 2.85
C TYR A 282 6.47 -18.14 4.05
N LYS A 283 7.57 -17.69 4.68
CA LYS A 283 8.09 -18.30 5.90
C LYS A 283 7.08 -18.19 7.05
N TYR A 284 6.36 -17.08 7.14
CA TYR A 284 5.43 -16.80 8.22
C TYR A 284 4.08 -17.51 8.08
N VAL A 285 3.53 -17.59 6.86
CA VAL A 285 2.32 -18.39 6.56
C VAL A 285 2.50 -19.84 7.01
N ARG A 286 3.71 -20.39 6.83
CA ARG A 286 4.06 -21.74 7.32
C ARG A 286 4.04 -21.86 8.85
N GLU A 287 4.35 -20.79 9.58
CA GLU A 287 4.32 -20.74 11.05
C GLU A 287 2.89 -20.47 11.59
N ALA A 288 2.10 -19.64 10.90
CA ALA A 288 0.72 -19.28 11.27
C ALA A 288 -0.29 -20.44 11.08
N MET A 289 -0.04 -21.34 10.12
CA MET A 289 -0.84 -22.57 9.94
C MET A 289 -0.87 -23.50 11.17
N GLY A 290 -0.10 -23.22 12.23
CA GLY A 290 -0.16 -23.90 13.52
C GLY A 290 -1.22 -23.39 14.53
N ARG A 291 -1.91 -22.26 14.27
CA ARG A 291 -2.87 -21.68 15.24
C ARG A 291 -4.21 -21.34 14.58
N ARG A 292 -5.21 -22.20 14.72
CA ARG A 292 -6.61 -21.90 14.36
C ARG A 292 -7.22 -20.92 15.38
N GLN A 293 -7.73 -19.78 14.91
CA GLN A 293 -8.65 -18.92 15.67
C GLN A 293 -10.01 -18.88 14.95
N GLY A 294 -11.09 -18.73 15.72
CA GLY A 294 -12.46 -19.19 15.40
C GLY A 294 -13.28 -18.34 14.43
N GLN A 295 -12.72 -17.92 13.29
CA GLN A 295 -13.51 -17.34 12.19
C GLN A 295 -13.37 -18.18 10.92
N ASP A 296 -14.49 -18.44 10.24
CA ASP A 296 -14.53 -19.25 9.01
C ASP A 296 -14.62 -18.35 7.77
N TRP A 297 -13.64 -18.48 6.88
CA TRP A 297 -13.45 -17.65 5.69
C TRP A 297 -13.63 -18.50 4.42
N HIS A 298 -14.63 -18.17 3.60
CA HIS A 298 -14.88 -18.87 2.34
C HIS A 298 -14.37 -18.06 1.14
N TRP A 299 -13.26 -18.51 0.56
CA TRP A 299 -12.60 -17.86 -0.57
C TRP A 299 -13.17 -18.33 -1.92
N LYS A 300 -13.47 -17.38 -2.82
CA LYS A 300 -13.76 -17.64 -4.23
C LYS A 300 -12.95 -16.68 -5.12
N GLN A 301 -12.16 -17.24 -6.03
CA GLN A 301 -11.49 -16.45 -7.07
C GLN A 301 -12.44 -16.33 -8.26
N LYS A 302 -12.64 -15.10 -8.78
CA LYS A 302 -13.38 -14.85 -10.01
C LYS A 302 -12.41 -14.56 -11.15
#